data_AF-A0AAE4DHB9-F1
#
_entry.id   AF-A0AAE4DHB9-F1
#
_cell.length_a   1.000
_cell.length_b   1.000
_cell.length_c   1.000
_cell.angle_alpha   90.00
_cell.angle_beta   90.00
_cell.angle_gamma   90.00
#
_symmetry.space_group_name_H-M   'P 1'
#
loop_
_entity.id
_entity.type
_entity.pdbx_description
1 polymer ?
#
loop_
_entity_poly.entity_id
_entity_poly.type
_entity_poly.pdbx_seq_one_letter_code
_entity_poly.pdbx_strand_id
1 'polypeptide(L)'
;MAVFRARQVARIRDGVVAGRNAVRAWGKADAHVFARAFVDAGGAQVPGDPDASASAALAKRLLKALGNGEPAAPDDPDLNRELQRAQAEAQWALSLDDDHVVGFLLDLPATALENPTVEALAHQSQGLGPGVFRKADVLVLQPECDGARFIPISEHDIEC
;
A
#
# COMPACT_ATOMS: atom_id res chain seq x y z
N MET A 1 -16.60 -8.86 4.83
CA MET A 1 -15.79 -8.99 3.59
C MET A 1 -14.66 -9.98 3.86
N ALA A 2 -13.97 -10.46 2.83
CA ALA A 2 -12.80 -11.31 3.03
C ALA A 2 -11.63 -10.45 3.51
N VAL A 3 -10.89 -10.92 4.52
CA VAL A 3 -9.75 -10.20 5.13
C VAL A 3 -8.43 -10.91 4.84
N PHE A 4 -7.33 -10.17 4.85
CA PHE A 4 -6.01 -10.78 4.79
C PHE A 4 -5.71 -11.52 6.10
N ARG A 5 -5.34 -12.80 5.97
CA ARG A 5 -4.85 -13.60 7.10
C ARG A 5 -3.44 -13.14 7.48
N ALA A 6 -3.01 -13.41 8.71
CA ALA A 6 -1.69 -13.01 9.23
C ALA A 6 -0.52 -13.38 8.30
N ARG A 7 -0.54 -14.59 7.72
CA ARG A 7 0.49 -15.02 6.75
C ARG A 7 0.49 -14.24 5.44
N GLN A 8 -0.67 -13.77 5.00
CA GLN A 8 -0.81 -12.95 3.79
C GLN A 8 -0.29 -11.55 4.09
N VAL A 9 -0.63 -11.00 5.25
CA VAL A 9 -0.09 -9.72 5.74
C VAL A 9 1.45 -9.76 5.80
N ALA A 10 2.04 -10.82 6.34
CA ALA A 10 3.49 -10.97 6.38
C ALA A 10 4.12 -10.94 4.97
N ARG A 11 3.57 -11.72 4.02
CA ARG A 11 4.05 -11.73 2.63
C ARG A 11 3.89 -10.38 1.93
N ILE A 12 2.77 -9.70 2.15
CA ILE A 12 2.57 -8.34 1.60
C ILE A 12 3.64 -7.41 2.17
N ARG A 13 3.92 -7.47 3.48
CA ARG A 13 4.96 -6.63 4.11
C ARG A 13 6.34 -6.87 3.49
N ASP A 14 6.74 -8.13 3.39
CA ASP A 14 8.03 -8.51 2.79
C ASP A 14 8.11 -8.04 1.33
N GLY A 15 7.01 -8.21 0.58
CA GLY A 15 6.88 -7.73 -0.79
C GLY A 15 7.01 -6.22 -0.91
N VAL A 16 6.37 -5.44 -0.02
CA VAL A 16 6.47 -3.97 -0.04
C VAL A 16 7.90 -3.53 0.24
N VAL A 17 8.58 -4.16 1.20
CA VAL A 17 10.00 -3.86 1.48
C VAL A 17 10.86 -4.12 0.24
N ALA A 18 10.67 -5.27 -0.43
CA ALA A 18 11.38 -5.60 -1.66
C ALA A 18 11.08 -4.59 -2.79
N GLY A 19 9.81 -4.22 -2.96
CA GLY A 19 9.37 -3.22 -3.93
C GLY A 19 9.99 -1.85 -3.69
N ARG A 20 9.94 -1.34 -2.46
CA ARG A 20 10.55 -0.05 -2.08
C ARG A 20 12.06 -0.06 -2.33
N ASN A 21 12.75 -1.16 -2.00
CA ASN A 21 14.18 -1.31 -2.27
C ASN A 21 14.49 -1.24 -3.78
N ALA A 22 13.69 -1.91 -4.61
CA ALA A 22 13.87 -1.89 -6.05
C ALA A 22 13.66 -0.48 -6.65
N VAL A 23 12.63 0.24 -6.19
CA VAL A 23 12.36 1.62 -6.62
C VAL A 23 13.49 2.56 -6.21
N ARG A 24 14.01 2.44 -4.99
CA ARG A 24 15.15 3.25 -4.55
C ARG A 24 16.41 2.97 -5.37
N ALA A 25 16.69 1.71 -5.68
CA ALA A 25 17.80 1.35 -6.57
C ALA A 25 17.62 1.88 -8.00
N TRP A 26 16.37 2.02 -8.45
CA TRP A 26 16.03 2.61 -9.75
C TRP A 26 16.12 4.15 -9.76
N GLY A 27 15.89 4.80 -8.62
CA GLY A 27 16.01 6.26 -8.46
C GLY A 27 14.84 7.08 -9.01
N LYS A 28 13.74 6.44 -9.42
CA LYS A 28 12.51 7.10 -9.88
C LYS A 28 11.29 6.35 -9.37
N ALA A 29 10.22 7.06 -9.05
CA ALA A 29 8.96 6.48 -8.59
C ALA A 29 8.26 5.75 -9.75
N ASP A 30 8.63 4.50 -9.96
CA ASP A 30 8.14 3.65 -11.03
C ASP A 30 7.33 2.48 -10.44
N ALA A 31 6.01 2.53 -10.65
CA ALA A 31 5.08 1.53 -10.15
C ALA A 31 5.31 0.14 -10.76
N HIS A 32 5.81 0.06 -12.00
CA HIS A 32 6.11 -1.21 -12.65
C HIS A 32 7.37 -1.85 -12.04
N VAL A 33 8.40 -1.05 -11.73
CA VAL A 33 9.58 -1.53 -10.98
C VAL A 33 9.19 -2.04 -9.60
N PHE A 34 8.37 -1.28 -8.86
CA PHE A 34 7.83 -1.73 -7.58
C PHE A 34 7.09 -3.07 -7.73
N ALA A 35 6.11 -3.13 -8.64
CA ALA A 35 5.22 -4.27 -8.78
C ALA A 35 5.97 -5.55 -9.17
N ARG A 36 7.04 -5.43 -9.97
CA ARG A 36 7.87 -6.58 -10.32
C ARG A 36 8.54 -7.19 -9.11
N ALA A 37 9.26 -6.38 -8.32
CA ALA A 37 9.93 -6.86 -7.11
C ALA A 37 8.93 -7.33 -6.04
N PHE A 38 7.80 -6.64 -5.91
CA PHE A 38 6.70 -7.03 -5.02
C PHE A 38 6.14 -8.42 -5.38
N VAL A 39 5.87 -8.66 -6.67
CA VAL A 39 5.37 -9.95 -7.17
C VAL A 39 6.42 -11.05 -6.98
N ASP A 40 7.69 -10.79 -7.32
CA ASP A 40 8.76 -11.76 -7.22
C ASP A 40 9.01 -12.20 -5.75
N ALA A 41 8.77 -11.30 -4.80
CA ALA A 41 8.78 -11.59 -3.36
C ALA A 41 7.49 -12.26 -2.83
N GLY A 42 6.49 -12.49 -3.69
CA GLY A 42 5.21 -13.11 -3.31
C GLY A 42 4.22 -12.16 -2.62
N GLY A 43 4.39 -10.86 -2.77
CA GLY A 43 3.55 -9.83 -2.13
C GLY A 43 2.10 -9.81 -2.62
N ALA A 44 1.84 -10.18 -3.88
CA ALA A 44 0.47 -10.22 -4.42
C ALA A 44 -0.35 -11.31 -3.73
N GLN A 45 -1.36 -10.92 -2.96
CA GLN A 45 -2.22 -11.82 -2.19
C GLN A 45 -3.69 -11.46 -2.42
N VAL A 46 -4.57 -12.46 -2.49
CA VAL A 46 -6.03 -12.28 -2.56
C VAL A 46 -6.62 -12.46 -1.15
N PRO A 47 -7.41 -11.50 -0.61
CA PRO A 47 -7.95 -11.59 0.74
C PRO A 47 -8.73 -12.88 0.98
N GLY A 48 -8.48 -13.55 2.11
CA GLY A 48 -9.18 -14.76 2.50
C GLY A 48 -8.84 -16.03 1.70
N ASP A 49 -8.26 -15.89 0.49
CA ASP A 49 -7.91 -16.98 -0.40
C ASP A 49 -6.52 -17.56 -0.07
N PRO A 50 -6.44 -18.82 0.39
CA PRO A 50 -5.18 -19.47 0.66
C PRO A 50 -4.42 -19.92 -0.60
N ASP A 51 -5.05 -19.92 -1.77
CA ASP A 51 -4.54 -20.53 -3.00
C ASP A 51 -3.43 -19.67 -3.64
N ALA A 52 -2.32 -20.33 -3.93
CA ALA A 52 -1.22 -19.74 -4.67
C ALA A 52 -1.61 -19.43 -6.12
N SER A 53 -2.57 -20.16 -6.69
CA SER A 53 -3.04 -19.97 -8.06
C SER A 53 -3.73 -18.60 -8.23
N ALA A 54 -4.62 -18.23 -7.31
CA ALA A 54 -5.31 -16.94 -7.29
C ALA A 54 -4.32 -15.78 -7.13
N SER A 55 -3.36 -15.93 -6.22
CA SER A 55 -2.28 -14.95 -6.01
C SER A 55 -1.40 -14.79 -7.26
N ALA A 56 -1.05 -15.89 -7.93
CA ALA A 56 -0.28 -15.85 -9.18
C ALA A 56 -1.08 -15.25 -10.35
N ALA A 57 -2.39 -15.47 -10.40
CA ALA A 57 -3.26 -14.84 -11.39
C ALA A 57 -3.37 -13.33 -11.17
N LEU A 58 -3.51 -12.88 -9.92
CA LEU A 58 -3.48 -11.46 -9.54
C LEU A 58 -2.14 -10.82 -9.93
N ALA A 59 -1.02 -11.45 -9.60
CA ALA A 59 0.30 -10.97 -9.97
C ALA A 59 0.47 -10.76 -11.48
N LYS A 60 0.01 -11.71 -12.29
CA LYS A 60 0.06 -11.59 -13.76
C LYS A 60 -0.81 -10.44 -14.26
N ARG A 61 -2.02 -10.29 -13.72
CA ARG A 61 -2.93 -9.18 -14.07
C ARG A 61 -2.32 -7.83 -13.72
N LEU A 62 -1.72 -7.70 -12.54
CA LEU A 62 -1.05 -6.48 -12.08
C LEU A 62 0.07 -6.04 -13.03
N LEU A 63 1.00 -6.96 -13.34
CA LEU A 63 2.13 -6.62 -14.23
C LEU A 63 1.65 -6.29 -15.64
N LYS A 64 0.62 -6.97 -16.14
CA LYS A 64 0.02 -6.67 -17.44
C LYS A 64 -0.61 -5.28 -17.46
N ALA A 65 -1.41 -4.94 -16.46
CA ALA A 65 -2.08 -3.64 -16.34
C ALA A 65 -1.07 -2.48 -16.29
N LEU A 66 -0.03 -2.61 -15.45
CA LEU A 66 1.04 -1.61 -15.37
C LEU A 66 1.87 -1.52 -16.66
N GLY A 67 2.14 -2.65 -17.31
CA GLY A 67 2.82 -2.68 -18.62
C GLY A 67 2.00 -1.99 -19.72
N ASN A 68 0.67 -1.98 -19.60
CA ASN A 68 -0.25 -1.27 -20.49
C ASN A 68 -0.46 0.21 -20.10
N GLY A 69 0.08 0.66 -18.96
CA GLY A 69 -0.17 1.99 -18.42
C GLY A 69 -1.59 2.19 -17.86
N GLU A 70 -2.26 1.12 -17.45
CA GLU A 70 -3.61 1.17 -16.86
C GLU A 70 -3.51 1.70 -15.41
N PRO A 71 -4.14 2.85 -15.07
CA PRO A 71 -3.98 3.46 -13.75
C PRO A 71 -4.93 2.88 -12.69
N ALA A 72 -6.00 2.20 -13.09
CA ALA A 72 -7.05 1.68 -12.21
C ALA A 72 -7.79 0.50 -12.85
N ALA A 73 -8.46 -0.29 -12.03
CA ALA A 73 -9.28 -1.45 -12.46
C ALA A 73 -10.60 -1.51 -11.66
N PRO A 74 -11.57 -0.62 -11.90
CA PRO A 74 -12.75 -0.47 -11.04
C PRO A 74 -13.62 -1.74 -10.94
N ASP A 75 -13.63 -2.56 -11.98
CA ASP A 75 -14.41 -3.81 -12.04
C ASP A 75 -13.69 -5.00 -11.37
N ASP A 76 -12.46 -4.80 -10.88
CA ASP A 76 -11.61 -5.84 -10.28
C ASP A 76 -10.96 -5.30 -9.00
N PRO A 77 -11.63 -5.43 -7.84
CA PRO A 77 -11.21 -4.76 -6.61
C PRO A 77 -9.83 -5.21 -6.12
N ASP A 78 -9.47 -6.49 -6.31
CA ASP A 78 -8.15 -7.00 -5.94
C ASP A 78 -7.04 -6.42 -6.83
N LEU A 79 -7.29 -6.32 -8.15
CA LEU A 79 -6.34 -5.67 -9.05
C LEU A 79 -6.21 -4.18 -8.74
N ASN A 80 -7.34 -3.49 -8.51
CA ASN A 80 -7.35 -2.07 -8.22
C ASN A 80 -6.55 -1.76 -6.96
N ARG A 81 -6.73 -2.55 -5.90
CA ARG A 81 -5.98 -2.41 -4.65
C ARG A 81 -4.47 -2.48 -4.89
N GLU A 82 -4.01 -3.46 -5.67
CA GLU A 82 -2.57 -3.62 -5.92
C GLU A 82 -2.02 -2.59 -6.92
N LEU A 83 -2.82 -2.08 -7.85
CA LEU A 83 -2.45 -0.92 -8.68
C LEU A 83 -2.24 0.34 -7.82
N GLN A 84 -3.19 0.64 -6.94
CA GLN A 84 -3.08 1.77 -6.02
C GLN A 84 -1.89 1.60 -5.06
N ARG A 85 -1.67 0.39 -4.51
CA ARG A 85 -0.49 0.08 -3.70
C ARG A 85 0.79 0.34 -4.48
N ALA A 86 0.92 -0.18 -5.70
CA ALA A 86 2.15 -0.03 -6.47
C ALA A 86 2.49 1.45 -6.76
N GLN A 87 1.47 2.27 -7.05
CA GLN A 87 1.64 3.70 -7.25
C GLN A 87 2.05 4.41 -5.95
N ALA A 88 1.30 4.19 -4.86
CA ALA A 88 1.57 4.83 -3.58
C ALA A 88 2.94 4.45 -3.01
N GLU A 89 3.28 3.16 -3.04
CA GLU A 89 4.54 2.65 -2.49
C GLU A 89 5.76 3.06 -3.33
N ALA A 90 5.61 3.22 -4.65
CA ALA A 90 6.68 3.75 -5.49
C ALA A 90 6.97 5.22 -5.18
N GLN A 91 5.95 6.03 -4.87
CA GLN A 91 6.15 7.41 -4.42
C GLN A 91 6.78 7.44 -3.03
N TRP A 92 6.21 6.67 -2.09
CA TRP A 92 6.69 6.59 -0.71
C TRP A 92 8.16 6.11 -0.63
N ALA A 93 8.57 5.17 -1.48
CA ALA A 93 9.94 4.69 -1.54
C ALA A 93 10.98 5.81 -1.69
N LEU A 94 10.65 6.89 -2.41
CA LEU A 94 11.54 8.04 -2.59
C LEU A 94 11.41 9.08 -1.46
N SER A 95 10.23 9.22 -0.86
CA SER A 95 10.01 10.14 0.28
C SER A 95 10.71 9.71 1.57
N LEU A 96 11.22 8.47 1.63
CA LEU A 96 12.02 7.99 2.77
C LEU A 96 13.28 8.82 2.98
N ASP A 97 13.92 9.26 1.89
CA ASP A 97 15.17 10.01 1.92
C ASP A 97 14.95 11.54 1.91
N ASP A 98 13.69 11.98 1.88
CA ASP A 98 13.31 13.40 1.91
C ASP A 98 13.13 13.87 3.37
N ASP A 99 14.13 14.52 3.94
CA ASP A 99 14.13 15.00 5.33
C ASP A 99 12.95 15.93 5.67
N HIS A 100 12.28 16.55 4.68
CA HIS A 100 11.14 17.43 4.94
C HIS A 100 9.87 16.68 5.29
N VAL A 101 9.70 15.45 4.79
CA VAL A 101 8.57 14.60 5.19
C VAL A 101 8.91 14.02 6.56
N VAL A 102 7.93 13.84 7.44
CA VAL A 102 8.13 13.23 8.78
C VAL A 102 7.27 11.99 8.98
N GLY A 103 6.19 11.87 8.22
CA GLY A 103 5.30 10.72 8.24
C GLY A 103 4.22 10.80 7.17
N PHE A 104 3.26 9.91 7.27
CA PHE A 104 2.11 9.85 6.37
C PHE A 104 0.82 9.79 7.16
N LEU A 105 -0.11 10.70 6.85
CA LEU A 105 -1.47 10.66 7.35
C LEU A 105 -2.29 9.67 6.52
N LEU A 106 -2.94 8.73 7.21
CA LEU A 106 -3.92 7.82 6.62
C LEU A 106 -5.26 8.55 6.46
N ASP A 107 -5.61 8.87 5.22
CA ASP A 107 -6.90 9.41 4.83
C ASP A 107 -7.81 8.27 4.33
N LEU A 108 -8.91 8.03 5.04
CA LEU A 108 -9.87 6.96 4.73
C LEU A 108 -11.11 7.52 4.04
N PRO A 109 -11.64 6.85 3.01
CA PRO A 109 -12.89 7.28 2.39
C PRO A 109 -14.05 7.15 3.39
N ALA A 110 -15.06 8.02 3.27
CA ALA A 110 -16.22 8.05 4.17
C ALA A 110 -16.92 6.68 4.29
N THR A 111 -16.98 5.92 3.20
CA THR A 111 -17.55 4.56 3.17
C THR A 111 -16.77 3.56 4.02
N ALA A 112 -15.46 3.74 4.19
CA ALA A 112 -14.63 2.90 5.05
C ALA A 112 -14.85 3.23 6.54
N LEU A 113 -15.13 4.50 6.86
CA LEU A 113 -15.41 4.95 8.23
C LEU A 113 -16.74 4.43 8.79
N GLU A 114 -17.65 3.95 7.94
CA GLU A 114 -18.87 3.26 8.41
C GLU A 114 -18.56 1.95 9.16
N ASN A 115 -17.34 1.42 9.02
CA ASN A 115 -16.87 0.26 9.78
C ASN A 115 -16.14 0.70 11.06
N PRO A 116 -16.64 0.37 12.26
CA PRO A 116 -16.04 0.79 13.54
C PRO A 116 -14.59 0.34 13.73
N THR A 117 -14.19 -0.79 13.12
CA THR A 117 -12.82 -1.30 13.22
C THR A 117 -11.85 -0.46 12.37
N VAL A 118 -12.34 0.09 11.26
CA VAL A 118 -11.59 0.93 10.33
C VAL A 118 -11.51 2.37 10.86
N GLU A 119 -12.59 2.88 11.44
CA GLU A 119 -12.60 4.15 12.17
C GLU A 119 -11.54 4.14 13.29
N ALA A 120 -11.47 3.07 14.08
CA ALA A 120 -10.45 2.94 15.14
C ALA A 120 -9.00 3.01 14.60
N LEU A 121 -8.75 2.59 13.35
CA LEU A 121 -7.43 2.66 12.72
C LEU A 121 -7.02 4.11 12.41
N ALA A 122 -7.95 4.95 11.94
CA ALA A 122 -7.70 6.38 11.69
C ALA A 122 -7.37 7.17 12.97
N HIS A 123 -7.79 6.67 14.13
CA HIS A 123 -7.52 7.28 15.43
C HIS A 123 -6.29 6.70 16.15
N GLN A 124 -5.61 5.69 15.59
CA GLN A 124 -4.38 5.17 16.20
C GLN A 124 -3.28 6.24 16.18
N SER A 125 -2.71 6.52 17.35
CA SER A 125 -1.58 7.46 17.48
C SER A 125 -0.30 6.67 17.81
N GLN A 126 0.70 6.78 16.95
CA GLN A 126 2.04 6.19 17.16
C GLN A 126 3.10 7.22 17.61
N GLY A 127 2.64 8.32 18.22
CA GLY A 127 3.49 9.41 18.71
C GLY A 127 3.71 10.56 17.74
N LEU A 128 3.08 10.53 16.56
CA LEU A 128 3.11 11.62 15.55
C LEU A 128 1.73 12.29 15.33
N GLY A 129 0.78 12.01 16.22
CA GLY A 129 -0.63 12.37 16.07
C GLY A 129 -1.51 11.21 15.60
N PRO A 130 -2.84 11.30 15.76
CA PRO A 130 -3.78 10.28 15.30
C PRO A 130 -3.70 10.07 13.79
N GLY A 131 -3.63 8.82 13.34
CA GLY A 131 -3.62 8.46 11.92
C GLY A 131 -2.31 8.74 11.19
N VAL A 132 -1.28 9.22 11.90
CA VAL A 132 0.04 9.49 11.32
C VAL A 132 0.99 8.33 11.60
N PHE A 133 1.57 7.81 10.52
CA PHE A 133 2.49 6.67 10.54
C PHE A 133 3.90 7.10 10.12
N ARG A 134 4.91 6.41 10.67
CA ARG A 134 6.31 6.73 10.38
C ARG A 134 6.63 6.27 8.96
N LYS A 135 7.55 6.98 8.28
CA LYS A 135 7.91 6.63 6.91
C LYS A 135 8.42 5.20 6.73
N ALA A 136 9.16 4.70 7.73
CA ALA A 136 9.76 3.37 7.69
C ALA A 136 8.73 2.24 7.87
N ASP A 137 7.52 2.56 8.34
CA ASP A 137 6.49 1.56 8.57
C ASP A 137 5.94 1.03 7.25
N VAL A 138 5.60 -0.27 7.27
CA VAL A 138 4.89 -0.93 6.19
C VAL A 138 3.49 -1.28 6.66
N LEU A 139 2.53 -0.51 6.17
CA LEU A 139 1.12 -0.68 6.49
C LEU A 139 0.44 -1.57 5.47
N VAL A 140 -0.15 -2.65 5.97
CA VAL A 140 -1.03 -3.52 5.18
C VAL A 140 -2.45 -3.28 5.63
N LEU A 141 -3.15 -2.46 4.87
CA LEU A 141 -4.55 -2.18 5.09
C LEU A 141 -5.41 -3.38 4.68
N GLN A 142 -6.48 -3.60 5.44
CA GLN A 142 -7.49 -4.61 5.09
C GLN A 142 -8.37 -4.11 3.95
N PRO A 143 -9.05 -4.99 3.19
CA PRO A 143 -9.92 -4.59 2.07
C PRO A 143 -11.02 -3.59 2.45
N GLU A 144 -11.45 -3.57 3.70
CA GLU A 144 -12.43 -2.59 4.20
C GLU A 144 -11.88 -1.14 4.19
N CYS A 145 -10.57 -0.96 4.04
CA CYS A 145 -9.90 0.33 3.88
C CYS A 145 -9.60 0.66 2.40
N ASP A 146 -10.15 -0.09 1.43
CA ASP A 146 -9.90 0.18 0.01
C ASP A 146 -10.26 1.63 -0.35
N GLY A 147 -9.41 2.27 -1.14
CA GLY A 147 -9.51 3.71 -1.44
C GLY A 147 -8.82 4.62 -0.42
N ALA A 148 -8.21 4.07 0.62
CA ALA A 148 -7.34 4.83 1.52
C ALA A 148 -6.18 5.50 0.77
N ARG A 149 -5.80 6.69 1.24
CA ARG A 149 -4.67 7.46 0.73
C ARG A 149 -3.69 7.75 1.85
N PHE A 150 -2.40 7.77 1.49
CA PHE A 150 -1.34 8.20 2.38
C PHE A 150 -0.88 9.59 1.96
N ILE A 151 -1.15 10.59 2.79
CA ILE A 151 -0.81 11.98 2.54
C ILE A 151 0.52 12.27 3.25
N PRO A 152 1.60 12.66 2.54
CA PRO A 152 2.85 13.02 3.18
C PRO A 152 2.65 14.24 4.07
N ILE A 153 3.16 14.17 5.29
CA ILE A 153 3.13 15.27 6.27
C ILE A 153 4.56 15.79 6.42
N SER A 154 4.73 17.10 6.31
CA SER A 154 6.02 17.76 6.49
C SER A 154 6.23 18.25 7.94
N GLU A 155 7.46 18.59 8.32
CA GLU A 155 7.75 19.19 9.64
C GLU A 155 6.86 20.39 9.95
N HIS A 156 6.58 21.23 8.95
CA HIS A 156 5.77 22.45 9.09
C HIS A 156 4.29 22.15 9.38
N ASP A 157 3.80 20.98 8.96
CA ASP A 157 2.40 20.58 9.14
C ASP A 157 2.12 20.04 10.56
N ILE A 158 3.16 19.66 11.32
CA ILE A 158 3.04 19.16 12.70
C ILE A 158 3.13 20.29 13.73
N GLU A 159 3.82 21.40 13.43
CA GLU A 159 4.07 22.50 14.38
C GLU A 159 2.91 23.51 14.55
N CYS A 160 1.70 23.22 14.05
CA CYS A 160 0.54 24.12 14.16
C CYS A 160 -0.44 23.76 15.29
#